data_AF-A0A9D7Y5Q5-F1
#
_entry.id   AF-A0A9D7Y5Q5-F1
#
_cell.length_a   1.000
_cell.length_b   1.000
_cell.length_c   1.000
_cell.angle_alpha   90.00
_cell.angle_beta   90.00
_cell.angle_gamma   90.00
#
_symmetry.space_group_name_H-M   'P 1'
#
loop_
_entity.id
_entity.type
_entity.pdbx_description
1 polymer ?
#
loop_
_entity_poly.entity_id
_entity_poly.type
_entity_poly.pdbx_seq_one_letter_code
_entity_poly.pdbx_strand_id
1 'polypeptide(L)'
;MAEQLPGRRVTTGDVFPVGPTTVTYVATDAAGNTSTTCSFTVTVVDNTVPVIADCPSNVTVNTGVGNTACSQTATWTEPTATDNCGGTITWTKSHLPGDVFPVGPTTVTYVATDAAGNTSTTCSFTVTVVDNTVPVIADCPSNVTVNTGVGNTACSQTATWTEPTATDNCGGTITWTKSHLQAMYSQ
;
A
#
# COMPACT_ATOMS: atom_id res chain seq x y z
N MET A 1 -42.18 48.24 20.02
CA MET A 1 -41.19 47.15 20.12
C MET A 1 -41.27 46.43 18.79
N ALA A 2 -40.25 46.57 17.94
CA ALA A 2 -40.38 46.33 16.51
C ALA A 2 -40.67 44.86 16.16
N GLU A 3 -41.61 44.71 15.23
CA GLU A 3 -42.19 43.49 14.68
C GLU A 3 -41.14 42.61 13.97
N GLN A 4 -41.21 41.31 14.24
CA GLN A 4 -40.31 40.26 13.77
C GLN A 4 -40.77 39.68 12.43
N LEU A 5 -39.85 39.50 11.47
CA LEU A 5 -39.94 38.49 10.38
C LEU A 5 -38.52 37.92 10.09
N PRO A 6 -38.43 36.72 9.49
CA PRO A 6 -37.58 35.63 9.99
C PRO A 6 -36.19 35.63 9.35
N GLY A 7 -35.18 35.43 10.20
CA GLY A 7 -33.78 35.32 9.79
C GLY A 7 -32.92 35.79 10.95
N ARG A 8 -32.47 34.82 11.75
CA ARG A 8 -31.71 34.99 13.00
C ARG A 8 -30.88 36.28 13.04
N ARG A 9 -31.13 37.14 14.03
CA ARG A 9 -30.26 38.28 14.33
C ARG A 9 -28.87 37.73 14.67
N VAL A 10 -27.89 38.00 13.82
CA VAL A 10 -26.50 37.68 14.11
C VAL A 10 -25.99 38.66 15.17
N THR A 11 -25.52 38.14 16.28
CA THR A 11 -25.08 38.89 17.45
C THR A 11 -23.65 38.51 17.83
N THR A 12 -23.01 39.38 18.61
CA THR A 12 -21.70 39.08 19.20
C THR A 12 -21.79 37.80 20.04
N GLY A 13 -20.96 36.81 19.71
CA GLY A 13 -20.95 35.49 20.37
C GLY A 13 -21.68 34.38 19.60
N ASP A 14 -22.25 34.67 18.42
CA ASP A 14 -22.78 33.62 17.55
C ASP A 14 -21.68 32.72 16.97
N VAL A 15 -22.03 31.46 16.71
CA VAL A 15 -21.19 30.46 16.04
C VAL A 15 -21.38 30.57 14.54
N PHE A 16 -20.27 30.60 13.79
CA PHE A 16 -20.23 30.64 12.33
C PHE A 16 -19.72 29.31 11.77
N PRO A 17 -20.29 28.80 10.66
CA PRO A 17 -19.74 27.63 9.98
C PRO A 17 -18.41 27.96 9.29
N VAL A 18 -17.64 26.93 8.92
CA VAL A 18 -16.45 27.08 8.07
C VAL A 18 -16.83 27.76 6.75
N GLY A 19 -15.96 28.67 6.29
CA GLY A 19 -16.17 29.48 5.09
C GLY A 19 -16.62 30.92 5.40
N PRO A 20 -16.95 31.70 4.35
CA PRO A 20 -17.38 33.08 4.49
C PRO A 20 -18.86 33.16 4.87
N THR A 21 -19.18 33.98 5.88
CA THR A 21 -20.54 34.39 6.22
C THR A 21 -20.64 35.91 6.16
N THR A 22 -21.53 36.43 5.31
CA THR A 22 -21.81 37.87 5.25
C THR A 22 -22.81 38.26 6.34
N VAL A 23 -22.42 39.20 7.19
CA VAL A 23 -23.27 39.80 8.23
C VAL A 23 -23.77 41.14 7.74
N THR A 24 -25.09 41.36 7.82
CA THR A 24 -25.75 42.55 7.29
C THR A 24 -26.61 43.22 8.36
N TYR A 25 -26.45 44.52 8.51
CA TYR A 25 -27.23 45.37 9.41
C TYR A 25 -28.06 46.38 8.62
N VAL A 26 -29.35 46.45 8.97
CA VAL A 26 -30.31 47.46 8.52
C VAL A 26 -31.10 47.91 9.75
N ALA A 27 -31.21 49.22 9.96
CA ALA A 27 -32.05 49.78 11.01
C ALA A 27 -33.35 50.33 10.42
N THR A 28 -34.47 50.08 11.08
CA THR A 28 -35.78 50.66 10.72
C THR A 28 -36.33 51.43 11.92
N ASP A 29 -36.72 52.69 11.72
CA ASP A 29 -37.31 53.49 12.78
C ASP A 29 -38.82 53.20 12.98
N ALA A 30 -39.44 53.83 13.98
CA ALA A 30 -40.86 53.61 14.29
C ALA A 30 -41.83 54.17 13.23
N ALA A 31 -41.36 55.05 12.34
CA ALA A 31 -42.11 55.59 11.22
C ALA A 31 -41.95 54.75 9.94
N GLY A 32 -41.08 53.73 9.96
CA GLY A 32 -40.82 52.84 8.84
C GLY A 32 -39.65 53.25 7.94
N ASN A 33 -38.87 54.29 8.30
CA ASN A 33 -37.69 54.68 7.51
C ASN A 33 -36.56 53.68 7.73
N THR A 34 -35.84 53.31 6.67
CA THR A 34 -34.73 52.34 6.72
C THR A 34 -33.37 53.02 6.54
N SER A 35 -32.35 52.55 7.26
CA SER A 35 -30.97 53.00 7.09
C SER A 35 -30.34 52.43 5.82
N THR A 36 -29.23 53.02 5.39
CA THR A 36 -28.33 52.35 4.45
C THR A 36 -27.82 51.03 5.05
N THR A 37 -27.68 50.01 4.21
CA THR A 37 -27.15 48.71 4.61
C THR A 37 -25.67 48.78 4.95
N CYS A 38 -25.29 48.24 6.12
CA CYS A 38 -23.90 48.03 6.50
C CYS A 38 -23.62 46.52 6.49
N SER A 39 -22.56 46.06 5.83
CA SER A 39 -22.22 44.63 5.80
C SER A 39 -20.73 44.39 5.90
N PHE A 40 -20.35 43.24 6.47
CA PHE A 40 -18.99 42.73 6.54
C PHE A 40 -18.99 41.21 6.48
N THR A 41 -17.83 40.61 6.20
CA THR A 41 -17.67 39.16 6.11
C THR A 41 -16.93 38.62 7.32
N VAL A 42 -17.47 37.58 7.93
CA VAL A 42 -16.76 36.72 8.89
C VAL A 42 -16.30 35.48 8.14
N THR A 43 -15.01 35.18 8.17
CA THR A 43 -14.46 33.97 7.54
C THR A 43 -13.89 33.04 8.61
N VAL A 44 -14.47 31.85 8.72
CA VAL A 44 -13.92 30.77 9.54
C VAL A 44 -13.09 29.87 8.64
N VAL A 45 -11.83 29.63 8.99
CA VAL A 45 -10.91 28.79 8.22
C VAL A 45 -10.65 27.52 9.02
N ASP A 46 -10.76 26.39 8.33
CA ASP A 46 -10.31 25.12 8.87
C ASP A 46 -8.83 24.88 8.51
N ASN A 47 -8.02 24.67 9.55
CA ASN A 47 -6.59 24.46 9.47
C ASN A 47 -6.13 23.22 10.24
N THR A 48 -7.08 22.37 10.66
CA THR A 48 -6.78 21.13 11.37
C THR A 48 -6.71 20.01 10.34
N VAL A 49 -5.76 19.09 10.53
CA VAL A 49 -5.60 17.95 9.62
C VAL A 49 -6.48 16.79 10.07
N PRO A 50 -6.96 15.93 9.14
CA PRO A 50 -7.62 14.69 9.50
C PRO A 50 -6.74 13.79 10.36
N VAL A 51 -7.38 13.06 11.28
CA VAL A 51 -6.74 12.02 12.08
C VAL A 51 -7.09 10.65 11.49
N ILE A 52 -6.06 9.90 11.07
CA ILE A 52 -6.22 8.51 10.63
C ILE A 52 -6.27 7.60 11.87
N ALA A 53 -7.24 6.68 11.89
CA ALA A 53 -7.39 5.62 12.87
C ALA A 53 -7.26 4.23 12.22
N ASP A 54 -6.95 3.22 13.03
CA ASP A 54 -6.84 1.81 12.60
C ASP A 54 -5.87 1.61 11.44
N CYS A 55 -4.72 2.30 11.50
CA CYS A 55 -3.63 2.07 10.56
C CYS A 55 -3.23 0.57 10.59
N PRO A 56 -3.23 -0.14 9.45
CA PRO A 56 -3.02 -1.59 9.46
C PRO A 56 -1.68 -1.98 10.06
N SER A 57 -1.63 -3.16 10.70
CA SER A 57 -0.37 -3.79 11.05
C SER A 57 0.31 -4.38 9.81
N ASN A 58 1.59 -4.70 9.92
CA ASN A 58 2.30 -5.43 8.87
C ASN A 58 1.58 -6.76 8.52
N VAL A 59 1.57 -7.09 7.24
CA VAL A 59 0.93 -8.29 6.68
C VAL A 59 2.01 -9.20 6.11
N THR A 60 1.90 -10.51 6.36
CA THR A 60 2.79 -11.51 5.76
C THR A 60 1.94 -12.57 5.06
N VAL A 61 2.26 -12.85 3.80
CA VAL A 61 1.63 -13.89 3.00
C VAL A 61 2.69 -14.74 2.31
N ASN A 62 2.33 -15.98 1.96
CA ASN A 62 3.23 -16.90 1.28
C ASN A 62 2.77 -17.11 -0.16
N THR A 63 3.70 -17.32 -1.10
CA THR A 63 3.38 -17.62 -2.52
C THR A 63 2.50 -18.87 -2.63
N GLY A 64 2.73 -19.88 -1.80
CA GLY A 64 1.92 -21.09 -1.73
C GLY A 64 2.25 -22.12 -2.81
N VAL A 65 1.86 -23.37 -2.58
CA VAL A 65 2.15 -24.48 -3.50
C VAL A 65 1.49 -24.24 -4.86
N GLY A 66 2.27 -24.37 -5.94
CA GLY A 66 1.77 -24.22 -7.31
C GLY A 66 1.72 -22.78 -7.82
N ASN A 67 2.21 -21.82 -7.05
CA ASN A 67 2.41 -20.46 -7.54
C ASN A 67 3.52 -20.42 -8.59
N THR A 68 3.23 -19.83 -9.75
CA THR A 68 4.20 -19.70 -10.85
C THR A 68 4.60 -18.26 -11.13
N ALA A 69 4.03 -17.29 -10.39
CA ALA A 69 4.12 -15.87 -10.71
C ALA A 69 5.03 -15.07 -9.75
N CYS A 70 5.62 -15.73 -8.75
CA CYS A 70 6.43 -15.11 -7.70
C CYS A 70 5.81 -13.87 -7.06
N SER A 71 4.52 -13.95 -6.82
CA SER A 71 3.74 -12.86 -6.26
C SER A 71 2.52 -13.43 -5.58
N GLN A 72 1.96 -12.67 -4.64
CA GLN A 72 0.79 -13.10 -3.90
C GLN A 72 -0.13 -11.92 -3.61
N THR A 73 -1.44 -12.18 -3.68
CA THR A 73 -2.44 -11.22 -3.23
C THR A 73 -2.40 -11.07 -1.72
N ALA A 74 -2.37 -9.84 -1.24
CA ALA A 74 -2.49 -9.52 0.18
C ALA A 74 -3.78 -8.74 0.45
N THR A 75 -4.38 -8.96 1.61
CA THR A 75 -5.61 -8.28 2.04
C THR A 75 -5.44 -7.75 3.46
N TRP A 76 -6.08 -6.62 3.76
CA TRP A 76 -6.13 -5.97 5.06
C TRP A 76 -7.42 -5.16 5.17
N THR A 77 -7.77 -4.75 6.41
CA THR A 77 -8.84 -3.77 6.63
C THR A 77 -8.29 -2.38 6.41
N GLU A 78 -8.93 -1.59 5.55
CA GLU A 78 -8.50 -0.21 5.31
C GLU A 78 -8.67 0.66 6.55
N PRO A 79 -7.75 1.62 6.79
CA PRO A 79 -7.88 2.57 7.90
C PRO A 79 -9.07 3.51 7.69
N THR A 80 -9.50 4.16 8.77
CA THR A 80 -10.51 5.23 8.73
C THR A 80 -9.88 6.58 9.05
N ALA A 81 -10.60 7.68 8.78
CA ALA A 81 -10.16 9.01 9.15
C ALA A 81 -11.33 9.89 9.55
N THR A 82 -11.09 10.79 10.50
CA THR A 82 -12.07 11.76 11.00
C THR A 82 -11.42 13.14 11.12
N ASP A 83 -12.24 14.17 11.01
CA ASP A 83 -11.84 15.57 11.15
C ASP A 83 -12.84 16.36 12.02
N ASN A 84 -12.41 17.42 12.69
CA ASN A 84 -13.27 18.23 13.59
C ASN A 84 -14.32 19.07 12.86
N CYS A 85 -14.07 19.45 11.61
CA CYS A 85 -14.99 20.24 10.80
C CYS A 85 -15.96 19.38 9.96
N GLY A 86 -15.82 18.05 10.05
CA GLY A 86 -16.63 17.09 9.31
C GLY A 86 -16.42 17.22 7.79
N GLY A 87 -17.39 16.75 7.00
CA GLY A 87 -17.31 16.80 5.54
C GLY A 87 -16.64 15.58 4.92
N THR A 88 -16.40 15.65 3.61
CA THR A 88 -15.87 14.52 2.84
C THR A 88 -14.36 14.43 3.00
N ILE A 89 -13.88 13.28 3.47
CA ILE A 89 -12.46 12.92 3.42
C ILE A 89 -12.15 12.26 2.09
N THR A 90 -11.07 12.70 1.45
CA THR A 90 -10.49 12.06 0.26
C THR A 90 -9.21 11.31 0.64
N TRP A 91 -8.89 10.24 -0.07
CA TRP A 91 -7.75 9.38 0.25
C TRP A 91 -6.77 9.29 -0.92
N THR A 92 -5.48 9.46 -0.61
CA THR A 92 -4.38 9.02 -1.47
C THR A 92 -3.84 7.70 -0.91
N LYS A 93 -3.87 6.65 -1.72
CA LYS A 93 -3.48 5.29 -1.34
C LYS A 93 -2.43 4.78 -2.33
N SER A 94 -1.37 4.16 -1.82
CA SER A 94 -0.37 3.53 -2.68
C SER A 94 -0.83 2.17 -3.24
N HIS A 95 -1.63 1.43 -2.47
CA HIS A 95 -2.12 0.09 -2.78
C HIS A 95 -3.50 -0.11 -2.14
N LEU A 96 -4.24 -1.10 -2.62
CA LEU A 96 -5.56 -1.50 -2.12
C LEU A 96 -5.53 -2.95 -1.60
N PRO A 97 -6.38 -3.29 -0.62
CA PRO A 97 -6.59 -4.69 -0.24
C PRO A 97 -7.02 -5.50 -1.47
N GLY A 98 -6.33 -6.61 -1.72
CA GLY A 98 -6.56 -7.44 -2.90
C GLY A 98 -5.56 -7.21 -4.04
N ASP A 99 -4.68 -6.21 -3.93
CA ASP A 99 -3.57 -6.04 -4.85
C ASP A 99 -2.59 -7.24 -4.78
N VAL A 100 -1.90 -7.47 -5.89
CA VAL A 100 -0.86 -8.50 -6.03
C VAL A 100 0.50 -7.89 -5.74
N PHE A 101 1.24 -8.50 -4.81
CA PHE A 101 2.56 -8.04 -4.38
C PHE A 101 3.64 -9.03 -4.83
N PRO A 102 4.80 -8.57 -5.32
CA PRO A 102 5.94 -9.43 -5.59
C PRO A 102 6.54 -9.97 -4.29
N VAL A 103 7.32 -11.06 -4.36
CA VAL A 103 8.13 -11.54 -3.24
C VAL A 103 9.04 -10.44 -2.69
N GLY A 104 9.10 -10.37 -1.36
CA GLY A 104 9.82 -9.36 -0.61
C GLY A 104 8.89 -8.36 0.10
N PRO A 105 9.49 -7.37 0.77
CA PRO A 105 8.75 -6.33 1.47
C PRO A 105 8.27 -5.25 0.49
N THR A 106 7.02 -4.84 0.62
CA THR A 106 6.42 -3.68 -0.04
C THR A 106 5.79 -2.77 1.00
N THR A 107 6.15 -1.49 1.01
CA THR A 107 5.55 -0.49 1.92
C THR A 107 4.25 0.04 1.32
N VAL A 108 3.17 -0.03 2.10
CA VAL A 108 1.86 0.53 1.76
C VAL A 108 1.62 1.78 2.59
N THR A 109 1.22 2.86 1.94
CA THR A 109 0.90 4.17 2.53
C THR A 109 -0.53 4.62 2.25
N TYR A 110 -1.08 5.36 3.22
CA TYR A 110 -2.38 6.03 3.21
C TYR A 110 -2.22 7.47 3.70
N VAL A 111 -2.82 8.42 2.98
CA VAL A 111 -2.92 9.84 3.36
C VAL A 111 -4.35 10.31 3.17
N ALA A 112 -4.93 10.94 4.19
CA ALA A 112 -6.26 11.53 4.16
C ALA A 112 -6.19 13.05 3.95
N THR A 113 -7.12 13.59 3.17
CA THR A 113 -7.25 15.03 2.91
C THR A 113 -8.69 15.46 3.18
N ASP A 114 -8.89 16.50 3.99
CA ASP A 114 -10.21 17.06 4.25
C ASP A 114 -10.74 17.94 3.08
N ALA A 115 -11.92 18.52 3.28
CA ALA A 115 -12.56 19.42 2.31
C ALA A 115 -11.90 20.81 2.23
N ALA A 116 -11.12 21.21 3.25
CA ALA A 116 -10.34 22.46 3.26
C ALA A 116 -8.96 22.29 2.59
N GLY A 117 -8.56 21.05 2.29
CA GLY A 117 -7.29 20.70 1.67
C GLY A 117 -6.17 20.39 2.66
N ASN A 118 -6.45 20.26 3.95
CA ASN A 118 -5.43 19.87 4.93
C ASN A 118 -5.18 18.35 4.86
N THR A 119 -3.91 17.95 4.95
CA THR A 119 -3.47 16.57 4.78
C THR A 119 -2.99 15.96 6.09
N SER A 120 -3.41 14.72 6.36
CA SER A 120 -3.01 13.98 7.56
C SER A 120 -1.52 13.63 7.56
N THR A 121 -1.02 13.19 8.72
CA THR A 121 0.22 12.40 8.75
C THR A 121 0.02 11.08 8.00
N THR A 122 1.05 10.60 7.32
CA THR A 122 1.01 9.32 6.58
C THR A 122 0.88 8.14 7.52
N CYS A 123 -0.13 7.29 7.31
CA CYS A 123 -0.19 5.94 7.86
C CYS A 123 0.55 4.99 6.91
N SER A 124 1.43 4.15 7.45
CA SER A 124 2.20 3.19 6.64
C SER A 124 2.41 1.86 7.35
N PHE A 125 2.39 0.77 6.58
CA PHE A 125 2.70 -0.58 7.03
C PHE A 125 3.37 -1.37 5.91
N THR A 126 3.90 -2.55 6.23
CA THR A 126 4.60 -3.40 5.27
C THR A 126 3.78 -4.65 4.94
N VAL A 127 3.61 -4.92 3.65
CA VAL A 127 3.19 -6.23 3.14
C VAL A 127 4.46 -7.00 2.76
N THR A 128 4.66 -8.20 3.32
CA THR A 128 5.78 -9.07 2.98
C THR A 128 5.26 -10.34 2.35
N VAL A 129 5.64 -10.57 1.08
CA VAL A 129 5.39 -11.84 0.42
C VAL A 129 6.62 -12.72 0.57
N VAL A 130 6.46 -13.88 1.20
CA VAL A 130 7.53 -14.84 1.43
C VAL A 130 7.43 -15.94 0.38
N ASP A 131 8.54 -16.17 -0.30
CA ASP A 131 8.70 -17.36 -1.13
C ASP A 131 8.83 -18.61 -0.24
N ASN A 132 7.85 -19.49 -0.33
CA ASN A 132 7.87 -20.80 0.33
C ASN A 132 7.67 -21.95 -0.68
N THR A 133 7.83 -21.67 -1.97
CA THR A 133 7.82 -22.68 -3.01
C THR A 133 9.18 -23.39 -3.06
N VAL A 134 9.16 -24.70 -3.30
CA VAL A 134 10.39 -25.50 -3.38
C VAL A 134 10.85 -25.59 -4.85
N PRO A 135 12.17 -25.55 -5.11
CA PRO A 135 12.68 -25.74 -6.46
C PRO A 135 12.33 -27.13 -7.02
N VAL A 136 12.18 -27.21 -8.34
CA VAL A 136 11.92 -28.45 -9.07
C VAL A 136 13.16 -28.83 -9.87
N ILE A 137 13.63 -30.07 -9.71
CA ILE A 137 14.70 -30.66 -10.54
C ILE A 137 14.07 -31.40 -11.70
N ALA A 138 14.57 -31.15 -12.92
CA ALA A 138 14.18 -31.82 -14.16
C ALA A 138 15.38 -32.47 -14.84
N ASP A 139 15.10 -33.38 -15.78
CA ASP A 139 16.11 -34.05 -16.62
C ASP A 139 17.20 -34.80 -15.84
N CYS A 140 16.81 -35.45 -14.73
CA CYS A 140 17.72 -36.32 -13.99
C CYS A 140 18.24 -37.44 -14.92
N PRO A 141 19.57 -37.59 -15.11
CA PRO A 141 20.11 -38.56 -16.04
C PRO A 141 19.80 -39.99 -15.57
N SER A 142 19.62 -40.90 -16.54
CA SER A 142 19.54 -42.32 -16.25
C SER A 142 20.90 -42.89 -15.80
N ASN A 143 20.88 -44.10 -15.26
CA ASN A 143 22.12 -44.78 -14.84
C ASN A 143 23.09 -44.93 -16.02
N VAL A 144 24.33 -44.48 -15.82
CA VAL A 144 25.41 -44.57 -16.82
C VAL A 144 26.28 -45.80 -16.51
N THR A 145 26.50 -46.64 -17.52
CA THR A 145 27.44 -47.78 -17.44
C THR A 145 28.59 -47.56 -18.41
N VAL A 146 29.83 -47.62 -17.91
CA VAL A 146 31.06 -47.51 -18.72
C VAL A 146 31.98 -48.69 -18.44
N ASN A 147 32.60 -49.22 -19.49
CA ASN A 147 33.56 -50.32 -19.41
C ASN A 147 34.97 -49.77 -19.61
N THR A 148 35.96 -50.25 -18.84
CA THR A 148 37.36 -49.80 -18.92
C THR A 148 38.03 -50.16 -20.25
N GLY A 149 37.46 -51.07 -21.04
CA GLY A 149 38.01 -51.52 -22.32
C GLY A 149 39.18 -52.49 -22.17
N VAL A 150 39.51 -53.19 -23.27
CA VAL A 150 40.65 -54.12 -23.31
C VAL A 150 41.96 -53.34 -23.35
N GLY A 151 42.89 -53.67 -22.46
CA GLY A 151 44.22 -53.05 -22.39
C GLY A 151 44.32 -51.79 -21.53
N ASN A 152 43.23 -51.35 -20.89
CA ASN A 152 43.29 -50.30 -19.88
C ASN A 152 43.90 -50.84 -18.58
N THR A 153 45.06 -50.34 -18.22
CA THR A 153 45.80 -50.72 -17.00
C THR A 153 45.56 -49.77 -15.83
N ALA A 154 44.87 -48.63 -16.05
CA ALA A 154 44.60 -47.61 -15.04
C ALA A 154 43.42 -47.96 -14.11
N CYS A 155 42.66 -49.02 -14.41
CA CYS A 155 41.48 -49.46 -13.65
C CYS A 155 40.48 -48.31 -13.39
N SER A 156 40.39 -47.36 -14.33
CA SER A 156 39.51 -46.19 -14.27
C SER A 156 38.98 -45.88 -15.65
N GLN A 157 37.78 -45.30 -15.72
CA GLN A 157 37.13 -44.91 -16.96
C GLN A 157 36.29 -43.65 -16.73
N THR A 158 36.37 -42.71 -17.66
CA THR A 158 35.53 -41.50 -17.62
C THR A 158 34.10 -41.85 -17.99
N ALA A 159 33.16 -41.44 -17.13
CA ALA A 159 31.73 -41.43 -17.42
C ALA A 159 31.26 -40.00 -17.73
N THR A 160 30.31 -39.88 -18.65
CA THR A 160 29.72 -38.58 -19.05
C THR A 160 28.21 -38.67 -18.99
N TRP A 161 27.57 -37.61 -18.51
CA TRP A 161 26.12 -37.44 -18.50
C TRP A 161 25.79 -35.99 -18.80
N THR A 162 24.53 -35.74 -19.17
CA THR A 162 23.97 -34.38 -19.19
C THR A 162 23.55 -34.02 -17.77
N GLU A 163 23.98 -32.85 -17.28
CA GLU A 163 23.58 -32.37 -15.96
C GLU A 163 22.07 -32.05 -15.92
N PRO A 164 21.39 -32.36 -14.80
CA PRO A 164 19.98 -31.99 -14.64
C PRO A 164 19.82 -30.46 -14.59
N THR A 165 18.60 -30.01 -14.83
CA THR A 165 18.22 -28.60 -14.64
C THR A 165 17.43 -28.45 -13.34
N ALA A 166 17.45 -27.26 -12.75
CA ALA A 166 16.54 -26.91 -11.66
C ALA A 166 15.95 -25.54 -11.90
N THR A 167 14.67 -25.40 -11.55
CA THR A 167 13.92 -24.15 -11.69
C THR A 167 13.17 -23.87 -10.40
N ASP A 168 12.93 -22.58 -10.17
CA ASP A 168 12.10 -22.09 -9.08
C ASP A 168 11.28 -20.91 -9.63
N ASN A 169 10.00 -20.82 -9.26
CA ASN A 169 9.10 -19.79 -9.77
C ASN A 169 9.53 -18.38 -9.34
N CYS A 170 10.31 -18.26 -8.27
CA CYS A 170 10.72 -17.00 -7.68
C CYS A 170 12.13 -16.53 -8.05
N GLY A 171 12.78 -17.22 -8.98
CA GLY A 171 13.99 -16.70 -9.62
C GLY A 171 15.09 -16.39 -8.60
N GLY A 172 15.41 -17.35 -7.74
CA GLY A 172 16.57 -17.30 -6.85
C GLY A 172 17.81 -17.97 -7.44
N THR A 173 18.99 -17.70 -6.87
CA THR A 173 20.18 -18.51 -7.16
C THR A 173 20.01 -19.91 -6.59
N ILE A 174 19.81 -20.89 -7.45
CA ILE A 174 19.79 -22.31 -7.05
C ILE A 174 21.22 -22.78 -6.83
N THR A 175 21.54 -23.17 -5.59
CA THR A 175 22.84 -23.71 -5.23
C THR A 175 22.79 -25.23 -5.26
N TRP A 176 23.69 -25.84 -6.03
CA TRP A 176 23.81 -27.29 -6.12
C TRP A 176 24.85 -27.82 -5.14
N THR A 177 24.50 -28.88 -4.43
CA THR A 177 25.48 -29.73 -3.76
C THR A 177 25.62 -31.01 -4.57
N LYS A 178 26.81 -31.28 -5.10
CA LYS A 178 27.12 -32.50 -5.87
C LYS A 178 28.02 -33.38 -5.01
N SER A 179 27.71 -34.68 -4.95
CA SER A 179 28.51 -35.64 -4.17
C SER A 179 29.87 -35.91 -4.82
N HIS A 180 29.98 -35.71 -6.14
CA HIS A 180 31.20 -35.92 -6.92
C HIS A 180 31.36 -34.73 -7.88
N LEU A 181 32.55 -34.13 -7.92
CA LEU A 181 32.90 -33.09 -8.88
C LEU A 181 33.47 -33.72 -10.14
N GLN A 182 33.18 -33.14 -11.30
CA GLN A 182 33.88 -33.47 -12.53
C GLN A 182 35.36 -33.12 -12.29
N ALA A 183 36.24 -34.12 -12.28
CA ALA A 183 37.66 -33.85 -12.24
C ALA A 183 38.01 -32.99 -13.45
N MET A 184 38.49 -31.76 -13.23
CA MET A 184 39.12 -30.97 -14.28
C MET A 184 40.31 -31.77 -14.77
N TYR A 185 40.15 -32.53 -15.86
CA TYR A 185 41.27 -33.03 -16.61
C TYR A 185 41.81 -31.87 -17.42
N SER A 186 42.80 -31.17 -16.85
CA SER A 186 43.73 -30.37 -17.63
C SER A 186 44.47 -31.33 -18.57
N GLN A 187 44.26 -31.20 -19.87
CA GLN A 187 45.22 -31.66 -20.87
C GLN A 187 46.36 -30.65 -20.98
#